data_AF-A0A7S0SFR7-F1
#
_entry.id   AF-A0A7S0SFR7-F1
#
_cell.length_a   1.000
_cell.length_b   1.000
_cell.length_c   1.000
_cell.angle_alpha   90.00
_cell.angle_beta   90.00
_cell.angle_gamma   90.00
#
_symmetry.space_group_name_H-M   'P 1'
#
loop_
_entity.id
_entity.type
_entity.pdbx_description
1 polymer ?
#
loop_
_entity_poly.entity_id
_entity_poly.type
_entity_poly.pdbx_seq_one_letter_code
_entity_poly.pdbx_strand_id
1 'polypeptide(L)'
;MRPETCKSELEDITRNVPHVRFMLEALEKAGCPVNKSFFEIEANSKPVTGGFMPDKGIKLFHNNLRTRTDMENMIAHELIHAYDACRNKDMKWLDLKHHACSEVRASNLSQDCHWLNEFTRFPLTGIFNFVNGHQKCVRRRAELSVAMNPSCKSKEQAKEAVDSVFQQCFRDTRPFNDIP
;
A
#
# COMPACT_ATOMS: atom_id res chain seq x y z
N MET A 1 -0.56 4.23 -18.37
CA MET A 1 -0.52 5.71 -18.50
C MET A 1 0.78 6.15 -19.21
N ARG A 2 0.80 7.30 -19.91
CA ARG A 2 2.06 7.86 -20.47
C ARG A 2 2.96 8.42 -19.35
N PRO A 3 4.30 8.42 -19.48
CA PRO A 3 5.20 8.93 -18.44
C PRO A 3 4.92 10.38 -18.02
N GLU A 4 4.62 11.26 -18.98
CA GLU A 4 4.39 12.68 -18.73
C GLU A 4 3.10 12.91 -17.94
N THR A 5 2.05 12.16 -18.29
CA THR A 5 0.79 12.15 -17.54
C THR A 5 1.03 11.64 -16.12
N CYS A 6 1.79 10.54 -15.95
CA CYS A 6 2.13 10.02 -14.63
C CYS A 6 2.86 11.06 -13.77
N LYS A 7 3.82 11.78 -14.36
CA LYS A 7 4.53 12.86 -13.66
C LYS A 7 3.60 14.00 -13.24
N SER A 8 2.73 14.47 -14.13
CA SER A 8 1.76 15.53 -13.81
C SER A 8 0.78 15.10 -12.72
N GLU A 9 0.29 13.86 -12.78
CA GLU A 9 -0.60 13.29 -11.75
C GLU A 9 0.13 13.16 -10.42
N LEU A 10 1.39 12.70 -10.39
CA LEU A 10 2.19 12.62 -9.16
C LEU A 10 2.34 13.99 -8.48
N GLU A 11 2.67 15.02 -9.26
CA GLU A 11 2.82 16.39 -8.74
C GLU A 11 1.50 16.93 -8.17
N ASP A 12 0.38 16.63 -8.82
CA ASP A 12 -0.93 17.05 -8.34
C ASP A 12 -1.39 16.25 -7.12
N ILE A 13 -1.27 14.92 -7.14
CA ILE A 13 -1.65 14.02 -6.04
C ILE A 13 -0.89 14.37 -4.77
N THR A 14 0.44 14.51 -4.85
CA THR A 14 1.27 14.86 -3.68
C THR A 14 0.97 16.25 -3.13
N ARG A 15 0.45 17.16 -3.95
CA ARG A 15 0.09 18.53 -3.54
C ARG A 15 -1.35 18.66 -3.05
N ASN A 16 -2.29 17.90 -3.59
CA ASN A 16 -3.71 18.23 -3.49
C ASN A 16 -4.57 17.10 -2.91
N VAL A 17 -4.12 15.83 -2.93
CA VAL A 17 -4.91 14.72 -2.39
C VAL A 17 -4.73 14.66 -0.86
N PRO A 18 -5.77 14.91 -0.05
CA PRO A 18 -5.63 15.10 1.40
C PRO A 18 -4.98 13.92 2.10
N HIS A 19 -5.35 12.70 1.71
CA HIS A 19 -4.81 11.47 2.30
C HIS A 19 -3.30 11.29 2.04
N VAL A 20 -2.85 11.56 0.81
CA VAL A 20 -1.42 11.49 0.45
C VAL A 20 -0.63 12.59 1.14
N ARG A 21 -1.15 13.83 1.16
CA ARG A 21 -0.54 14.95 1.89
C ARG A 21 -0.37 14.64 3.38
N PHE A 22 -1.41 14.11 4.01
CA PHE A 22 -1.37 13.74 5.42
C PHE A 22 -0.25 12.73 5.69
N MET A 23 -0.09 11.72 4.84
CA MET A 23 0.99 10.74 4.98
C MET A 23 2.37 11.35 4.81
N LEU A 24 2.55 12.28 3.86
CA LEU A 24 3.81 13.01 3.68
C LEU A 24 4.15 13.86 4.93
N GLU A 25 3.16 14.56 5.49
CA GLU A 25 3.32 15.33 6.74
C GLU A 25 3.61 14.43 7.95
N ALA A 26 2.99 13.24 8.01
CA ALA A 26 3.24 12.28 9.08
C ALA A 26 4.65 11.69 9.02
N LEU A 27 5.16 11.42 7.81
CA LEU A 27 6.54 11.00 7.58
C LEU A 27 7.55 12.09 8.01
N GLU A 28 7.28 13.34 7.66
CA GLU A 28 8.10 14.49 8.11
C GLU A 28 8.12 14.59 9.64
N LYS A 29 6.96 14.52 10.30
CA LYS A 29 6.86 14.53 11.78
C LYS A 29 7.53 13.34 12.45
N ALA A 30 7.57 12.19 11.79
CA ALA A 30 8.27 11.00 12.27
C ALA A 30 9.80 11.07 12.08
N GLY A 31 10.31 12.12 11.42
CA GLY A 31 11.75 12.31 11.17
C GLY A 31 12.26 11.69 9.87
N CYS A 32 11.36 11.31 8.95
CA CYS A 32 11.70 10.78 7.63
C CYS A 32 11.08 11.64 6.51
N PRO A 33 11.52 12.90 6.36
CA PRO A 33 10.97 13.79 5.35
C PRO A 33 11.18 13.23 3.94
N VAL A 34 10.13 13.30 3.13
CA VAL A 34 10.11 12.84 1.74
C VAL A 34 10.39 14.03 0.82
N ASN A 35 11.32 13.85 -0.13
CA ASN A 35 11.64 14.84 -1.14
C ASN A 35 11.21 14.37 -2.54
N LYS A 36 11.43 15.18 -3.58
CA LYS A 36 11.04 14.82 -4.95
C LYS A 36 11.74 13.56 -5.49
N SER A 37 12.99 13.31 -5.08
CA SER A 37 13.74 12.10 -5.48
C SER A 37 13.24 10.83 -4.80
N PHE A 38 12.33 10.94 -3.84
CA PHE A 38 11.69 9.78 -3.22
C PHE A 38 10.71 9.06 -4.16
N PHE A 39 10.29 9.71 -5.25
CA PHE A 39 9.38 9.12 -6.23
C PHE A 39 10.09 8.97 -7.58
N GLU A 40 10.24 7.74 -8.05
CA GLU A 40 10.83 7.41 -9.34
C GLU A 40 9.77 6.82 -10.28
N ILE A 41 9.63 7.40 -11.48
CA ILE A 41 8.71 6.89 -12.50
C ILE A 41 9.51 6.07 -13.51
N GLU A 42 9.16 4.80 -13.68
CA GLU A 42 9.80 3.90 -14.65
C GLU A 42 8.80 2.94 -15.30
N ALA A 43 9.23 2.21 -16.32
CA ALA A 43 8.44 1.14 -16.92
C ALA A 43 8.79 -0.20 -16.28
N ASN A 44 7.82 -1.11 -16.18
CA ASN A 44 8.06 -2.46 -15.68
C ASN A 44 7.28 -3.52 -16.47
N SER A 45 7.95 -4.61 -16.82
CA SER A 45 7.34 -5.73 -17.56
C SER A 45 6.42 -6.59 -16.70
N LYS A 46 6.59 -6.57 -15.37
CA LYS A 46 5.72 -7.28 -14.44
C LYS A 46 4.43 -6.50 -14.21
N PRO A 47 3.28 -7.17 -13.97
CA PRO A 47 1.98 -6.51 -13.76
C PRO A 47 1.83 -5.95 -12.33
N VAL A 48 2.76 -5.11 -11.90
CA VAL A 48 2.74 -4.41 -10.60
C VAL A 48 2.72 -2.91 -10.84
N THR A 49 2.01 -2.15 -10.01
CA THR A 49 1.79 -0.70 -10.20
C THR A 49 2.86 0.17 -9.58
N GLY A 50 3.53 -0.31 -8.53
CA GLY A 50 4.62 0.37 -7.86
C GLY A 50 5.26 -0.49 -6.78
N GLY A 51 6.07 0.14 -5.94
CA GLY A 51 6.65 -0.49 -4.76
C GLY A 51 7.59 0.43 -3.99
N PHE A 52 7.57 0.32 -2.66
CA PHE A 52 8.49 0.97 -1.74
C PHE A 52 9.77 0.14 -1.56
N MET A 53 10.91 0.84 -1.53
CA MET A 53 12.23 0.31 -1.23
C MET A 53 12.88 1.20 -0.17
N PRO A 54 13.29 0.66 1.01
CA PRO A 54 13.76 1.46 2.14
C PRO A 54 14.81 2.52 1.80
N ASP A 55 15.80 2.17 0.99
CA ASP A 55 16.91 3.07 0.65
C ASP A 55 16.70 3.88 -0.63
N LYS A 56 15.59 3.66 -1.35
CA LYS A 56 15.35 4.28 -2.67
C LYS A 56 14.04 5.06 -2.76
N GLY A 57 13.10 4.86 -1.84
CA GLY A 57 11.78 5.44 -1.89
C GLY A 57 10.80 4.61 -2.73
N ILE A 58 9.88 5.28 -3.41
CA ILE A 58 8.74 4.69 -4.11
C ILE A 58 8.98 4.70 -5.61
N LYS A 59 8.82 3.53 -6.22
CA LYS A 59 8.79 3.37 -7.68
C LYS A 59 7.37 3.31 -8.19
N LEU A 60 7.08 4.06 -9.24
CA LEU A 60 5.79 4.10 -9.93
C LEU A 60 5.94 3.55 -11.34
N PHE A 61 5.20 2.48 -11.64
CA PHE A 61 5.25 1.83 -12.94
C PHE A 61 4.17 2.40 -13.87
N HIS A 62 4.51 3.45 -14.61
CA HIS A 62 3.54 4.25 -15.37
C HIS A 62 2.75 3.40 -16.38
N ASN A 63 3.35 2.35 -16.93
CA ASN A 63 2.71 1.46 -17.91
C ASN A 63 1.67 0.51 -17.28
N ASN A 64 1.69 0.33 -15.97
CA ASN A 64 0.73 -0.50 -15.23
C ASN A 64 -0.33 0.32 -14.48
N LEU A 65 -0.12 1.62 -14.31
CA LEU A 65 -1.12 2.55 -13.79
C LEU A 65 -2.16 2.89 -14.88
N ARG A 66 -3.44 2.61 -14.58
CA ARG A 66 -4.56 2.77 -15.52
C ARG A 66 -5.32 4.06 -15.27
N THR A 67 -5.62 4.35 -14.01
CA THR A 67 -6.40 5.52 -13.61
C THR A 67 -5.65 6.36 -12.57
N ARG A 68 -6.09 7.61 -12.41
CA ARG A 68 -5.61 8.48 -11.33
C ARG A 68 -5.89 7.86 -9.95
N THR A 69 -7.07 7.28 -9.75
CA THR A 69 -7.43 6.59 -8.50
C THR A 69 -6.52 5.40 -8.20
N ASP A 70 -6.12 4.61 -9.20
CA ASP A 70 -5.13 3.54 -8.99
C ASP A 70 -3.78 4.10 -8.50
N MET A 71 -3.39 5.27 -9.01
CA MET A 71 -2.16 5.94 -8.64
C MET A 71 -2.24 6.54 -7.24
N GLU A 72 -3.35 7.18 -6.87
CA GLU A 72 -3.60 7.69 -5.52
C GLU A 72 -3.52 6.57 -4.47
N ASN A 73 -4.24 5.47 -4.69
CA ASN A 73 -4.26 4.33 -3.76
C ASN A 73 -2.88 3.67 -3.66
N MET A 74 -2.18 3.51 -4.80
CA MET A 74 -0.83 2.94 -4.80
C MET A 74 0.15 3.85 -4.04
N ILE A 75 0.15 5.17 -4.30
CA ILE A 75 1.03 6.10 -3.56
C ILE A 75 0.72 6.04 -2.07
N ALA A 76 -0.56 6.06 -1.69
CA ALA A 76 -0.96 5.95 -0.29
C ALA A 76 -0.47 4.64 0.35
N HIS A 77 -0.63 3.51 -0.34
CA HIS A 77 -0.16 2.19 0.09
C HIS A 77 1.34 2.20 0.37
N GLU A 78 2.13 2.67 -0.59
CA GLU A 78 3.59 2.68 -0.46
C GLU A 78 4.08 3.71 0.58
N LEU A 79 3.35 4.80 0.81
CA LEU A 79 3.65 5.73 1.90
C LEU A 79 3.41 5.12 3.30
N ILE A 80 2.47 4.17 3.44
CA ILE A 80 2.31 3.41 4.68
C ILE A 80 3.53 2.53 4.94
N HIS A 81 4.04 1.85 3.91
CA HIS A 81 5.30 1.10 4.01
C HIS A 81 6.49 1.98 4.40
N ALA A 82 6.59 3.15 3.79
CA ALA A 82 7.60 4.14 4.15
C ALA A 82 7.48 4.59 5.61
N TYR A 83 6.25 4.87 6.07
CA TYR A 83 5.99 5.25 7.46
C TYR A 83 6.35 4.13 8.43
N ASP A 84 6.02 2.88 8.09
CA ASP A 84 6.33 1.71 8.88
C ASP A 84 7.83 1.47 9.03
N ALA A 85 8.59 1.58 7.94
CA ALA A 85 10.05 1.58 7.99
C ALA A 85 10.60 2.73 8.85
N CYS A 86 10.04 3.93 8.72
CA CYS A 86 10.49 5.09 9.47
C CYS A 86 10.33 4.91 10.98
N ARG A 87 9.15 4.45 11.43
CA ARG A 87 8.86 4.30 12.86
C ARG A 87 9.41 3.01 13.48
N ASN A 88 9.74 2.01 12.67
CA ASN A 88 10.31 0.74 13.12
C ASN A 88 11.71 0.55 12.53
N LYS A 89 12.74 0.99 13.28
CA LYS A 89 14.14 0.87 12.87
C LYS A 89 14.61 -0.58 12.73
N ASP A 90 13.90 -1.53 13.35
CA ASP A 90 14.17 -2.97 13.28
C ASP A 90 13.31 -3.68 12.21
N MET A 91 12.74 -2.94 11.26
CA MET A 91 11.96 -3.49 10.16
C MET A 91 12.83 -4.43 9.30
N LYS A 92 12.33 -5.66 9.09
CA LYS A 92 13.02 -6.71 8.32
C LYS A 92 12.11 -7.14 7.19
N TRP A 93 12.29 -6.59 6.00
CA TRP A 93 11.39 -6.83 4.85
C TRP A 93 11.38 -8.27 4.34
N LEU A 94 12.41 -9.07 4.65
CA LEU A 94 12.44 -10.51 4.35
C LEU A 94 11.84 -11.38 5.49
N ASP A 95 11.58 -10.79 6.66
CA ASP A 95 10.78 -11.45 7.69
C ASP A 95 9.30 -11.35 7.29
N LEU A 96 8.67 -12.50 7.06
CA LEU A 96 7.30 -12.55 6.55
C LEU A 96 6.29 -11.92 7.51
N LYS A 97 6.53 -11.93 8.83
CA LYS A 97 5.61 -11.31 9.80
C LYS A 97 5.73 -9.79 9.77
N HIS A 98 6.96 -9.27 9.66
CA HIS A 98 7.19 -7.84 9.54
C HIS A 98 6.58 -7.30 8.23
N HIS A 99 6.85 -7.99 7.12
CA HIS A 99 6.26 -7.64 5.82
C HIS A 99 4.73 -7.76 5.86
N ALA A 100 4.18 -8.89 6.33
CA ALA A 100 2.73 -9.08 6.44
C ALA A 100 2.05 -8.01 7.31
N CYS A 101 2.67 -7.59 8.40
CA CYS A 101 2.10 -6.54 9.25
C CYS A 101 1.99 -5.21 8.49
N SER A 102 3.02 -4.85 7.72
CA SER A 102 3.01 -3.63 6.92
C SER A 102 1.99 -3.72 5.78
N GLU A 103 1.84 -4.88 5.15
CA GLU A 103 0.85 -5.13 4.09
C GLU A 103 -0.60 -5.07 4.60
N VAL A 104 -0.85 -5.58 5.80
CA VAL A 104 -2.15 -5.44 6.47
C VAL A 104 -2.44 -3.95 6.71
N ARG A 105 -1.47 -3.19 7.21
CA ARG A 105 -1.67 -1.75 7.46
C ARG A 105 -1.83 -0.95 6.17
N ALA A 106 -1.00 -1.22 5.17
CA ALA A 106 -1.07 -0.55 3.88
C ALA A 106 -2.42 -0.80 3.21
N SER A 107 -2.87 -2.06 3.13
CA SER A 107 -4.18 -2.40 2.57
C SER A 107 -5.36 -1.84 3.39
N ASN A 108 -5.21 -1.70 4.70
CA ASN A 108 -6.24 -1.17 5.59
C ASN A 108 -6.38 0.35 5.48
N LEU A 109 -5.26 1.07 5.30
CA LEU A 109 -5.19 2.53 5.44
C LEU A 109 -5.10 3.27 4.11
N SER A 110 -4.81 2.60 2.98
CA SER A 110 -4.55 3.25 1.68
C SER A 110 -5.78 3.47 0.79
N GLN A 111 -7.00 3.18 1.28
CA GLN A 111 -8.24 3.13 0.48
C GLN A 111 -8.29 2.03 -0.59
N ASP A 112 -7.31 1.11 -0.60
CA ASP A 112 -7.26 -0.06 -1.48
C ASP A 112 -8.52 -0.92 -1.43
N CYS A 113 -9.13 -1.01 -0.26
CA CYS A 113 -10.31 -1.82 0.04
C CYS A 113 -11.61 -1.00 0.08
N HIS A 114 -11.60 0.23 -0.43
CA HIS A 114 -12.81 1.04 -0.52
C HIS A 114 -13.83 0.37 -1.45
N TRP A 115 -15.07 0.23 -0.99
CA TRP A 115 -16.16 -0.53 -1.62
C TRP A 115 -16.38 -0.26 -3.13
N LEU A 116 -16.24 0.98 -3.60
CA LEU A 116 -16.34 1.32 -5.02
C LEU A 116 -15.26 0.63 -5.90
N ASN A 117 -14.09 0.35 -5.34
CA ASN A 117 -13.01 -0.36 -6.05
C ASN A 117 -13.28 -1.86 -6.15
N GLU A 118 -14.02 -2.44 -5.20
CA GLU A 118 -14.46 -3.84 -5.24
C GLU A 118 -15.58 -4.06 -6.26
N PHE A 119 -16.57 -3.15 -6.34
CA PHE A 119 -17.66 -3.24 -7.33
C PHE A 119 -17.16 -3.15 -8.78
N THR A 120 -16.12 -2.35 -9.06
CA THR A 120 -15.55 -2.21 -10.41
C THR A 120 -14.56 -3.32 -10.77
N ARG A 121 -13.93 -3.98 -9.79
CA ARG A 121 -12.95 -5.06 -10.01
C ARG A 121 -13.58 -6.47 -9.94
N PHE A 122 -14.65 -6.66 -9.18
CA PHE A 122 -15.34 -7.95 -9.00
C PHE A 122 -16.86 -7.76 -8.84
N PRO A 123 -17.62 -7.53 -9.92
CA PRO A 123 -19.05 -7.24 -9.84
C PRO A 123 -19.91 -8.36 -9.21
N LEU A 124 -19.39 -9.59 -9.13
CA LEU A 124 -20.09 -10.75 -8.56
C LEU A 124 -19.90 -10.91 -7.04
N THR A 125 -18.91 -10.26 -6.42
CA THR A 125 -18.71 -10.32 -4.95
C THR A 125 -19.46 -9.23 -4.19
N GLY A 126 -19.98 -8.21 -4.89
CA GLY A 126 -20.72 -7.09 -4.29
C GLY A 126 -22.10 -7.43 -3.67
N ILE A 127 -22.56 -8.68 -3.79
CA ILE A 127 -23.89 -9.11 -3.32
C ILE A 127 -23.84 -9.70 -1.89
N PHE A 128 -22.65 -10.04 -1.35
CA PHE A 128 -22.56 -10.78 -0.08
C PHE A 128 -21.60 -10.16 0.95
N ASN A 129 -22.20 -9.72 2.06
CA ASN A 129 -21.61 -9.43 3.39
C ASN A 129 -21.00 -8.04 3.64
N PHE A 130 -21.87 -7.10 4.01
CA PHE A 130 -21.50 -5.78 4.55
C PHE A 130 -20.75 -5.82 5.90
N VAL A 131 -20.81 -6.92 6.66
CA VAL A 131 -20.27 -6.96 8.05
C VAL A 131 -18.80 -7.41 8.13
N ASN A 132 -18.18 -7.90 7.05
CA ASN A 132 -16.75 -8.29 7.07
C ASN A 132 -16.02 -8.05 5.73
N GLY A 133 -16.60 -7.26 4.81
CA GLY A 133 -16.05 -7.04 3.47
C GLY A 133 -14.67 -6.39 3.50
N HIS A 134 -14.49 -5.31 4.27
CA HIS A 134 -13.22 -4.60 4.39
C HIS A 134 -12.11 -5.50 4.94
N GLN A 135 -12.34 -6.17 6.08
CA GLN A 135 -11.36 -7.10 6.64
C GLN A 135 -10.99 -8.24 5.68
N LYS A 136 -11.97 -8.79 4.94
CA LYS A 136 -11.70 -9.82 3.92
C LYS A 136 -10.84 -9.28 2.78
N CYS A 137 -11.12 -8.06 2.31
CA CYS A 137 -10.29 -7.40 1.30
C CYS A 137 -8.86 -7.19 1.82
N VAL A 138 -8.70 -6.63 3.02
CA VAL A 138 -7.38 -6.37 3.63
C VAL A 138 -6.58 -7.67 3.77
N ARG A 139 -7.19 -8.75 4.26
CA ARG A 139 -6.57 -10.08 4.34
C ARG A 139 -6.10 -10.55 2.99
N ARG A 140 -7.02 -10.57 2.01
CA ARG A 140 -6.72 -11.05 0.65
C ARG A 140 -5.58 -10.28 0.01
N ARG A 141 -5.57 -8.95 0.12
CA ARG A 141 -4.51 -8.11 -0.46
C ARG A 141 -3.17 -8.36 0.21
N ALA A 142 -3.15 -8.40 1.55
CA ALA A 142 -1.94 -8.68 2.29
C ALA A 142 -1.36 -10.08 1.95
N GLU A 143 -2.20 -11.11 1.85
CA GLU A 143 -1.78 -12.46 1.45
C GLU A 143 -1.17 -12.47 0.03
N LEU A 144 -1.78 -11.76 -0.92
CA LEU A 144 -1.27 -11.66 -2.29
C LEU A 144 0.09 -10.96 -2.34
N SER A 145 0.29 -9.90 -1.56
CA SER A 145 1.56 -9.18 -1.54
C SER A 145 2.66 -9.96 -0.82
N VAL A 146 2.35 -10.57 0.34
CA VAL A 146 3.31 -11.41 1.08
C VAL A 146 3.73 -12.63 0.27
N ALA A 147 2.84 -13.20 -0.53
CA ALA A 147 3.17 -14.30 -1.44
C ALA A 147 4.19 -13.92 -2.52
N MET A 148 4.37 -12.63 -2.80
CA MET A 148 5.39 -12.11 -3.72
C MET A 148 6.75 -11.86 -3.02
N ASN A 149 6.82 -12.00 -1.69
CA ASN A 149 8.06 -11.85 -0.96
C ASN A 149 9.06 -12.97 -1.32
N PRO A 150 10.34 -12.67 -1.62
CA PRO A 150 11.34 -13.69 -1.96
C PRO A 150 11.56 -14.78 -0.90
N SER A 151 11.29 -14.48 0.37
CA SER A 151 11.40 -15.44 1.48
C SER A 151 10.14 -16.31 1.66
N CYS A 152 9.06 -16.01 0.95
CA CYS A 152 7.82 -16.78 1.00
C CYS A 152 7.88 -17.97 0.04
N LYS A 153 7.65 -19.18 0.56
CA LYS A 153 7.78 -20.44 -0.19
C LYS A 153 6.46 -20.94 -0.76
N SER A 154 5.33 -20.50 -0.20
CA SER A 154 4.00 -20.93 -0.65
C SER A 154 2.92 -19.91 -0.28
N LYS A 155 1.73 -20.04 -0.87
CA LYS A 155 0.57 -19.21 -0.54
C LYS A 155 0.07 -19.49 0.89
N GLU A 156 0.21 -20.73 1.34
CA GLU A 156 -0.14 -21.16 2.69
C GLU A 156 0.75 -20.45 3.71
N GLN A 157 2.05 -20.35 3.45
CA GLN A 157 2.97 -19.62 4.32
C GLN A 157 2.65 -18.12 4.39
N ALA A 158 2.27 -17.51 3.25
CA ALA A 158 1.82 -16.11 3.23
C ALA A 158 0.56 -15.92 4.09
N LYS A 159 -0.41 -16.82 3.94
CA LYS A 159 -1.63 -16.82 4.75
C LYS A 159 -1.33 -16.96 6.23
N GLU A 160 -0.50 -17.92 6.64
CA GLU A 160 -0.09 -18.10 8.04
C GLU A 160 0.59 -16.86 8.61
N ALA A 161 1.48 -16.23 7.84
CA ALA A 161 2.14 -14.99 8.26
C ALA A 161 1.12 -13.87 8.50
N VAL A 162 0.21 -13.65 7.55
CA VAL A 162 -0.87 -12.65 7.67
C VAL A 162 -1.79 -12.97 8.85
N ASP A 163 -2.27 -14.20 8.98
CA ASP A 163 -3.15 -14.63 10.07
C ASP A 163 -2.52 -14.38 11.45
N SER A 164 -1.21 -14.62 11.58
CA SER A 164 -0.49 -14.45 12.83
C SER A 164 -0.37 -13.00 13.31
N VAL A 165 -0.42 -12.03 12.39
CA VAL A 165 -0.24 -10.60 12.71
C VAL A 165 -1.53 -9.78 12.54
N PHE A 166 -2.54 -10.33 11.87
CA PHE A 166 -3.69 -9.58 11.36
C PHE A 166 -4.37 -8.73 12.44
N GLN A 167 -4.74 -9.33 13.57
CA GLN A 167 -5.49 -8.61 14.61
C GLN A 167 -4.72 -7.42 15.19
N GLN A 168 -3.41 -7.58 15.39
CA GLN A 168 -2.56 -6.52 15.92
C GLN A 168 -2.38 -5.41 14.88
N CYS A 169 -2.03 -5.77 13.64
CA CYS A 169 -1.67 -4.80 12.62
C CYS A 169 -2.90 -4.09 12.02
N PHE A 170 -4.04 -4.77 11.94
CA PHE A 170 -5.30 -4.16 11.50
C PHE A 170 -5.80 -3.09 12.49
N ARG A 171 -5.53 -3.25 13.80
CA ARG A 171 -5.89 -2.26 14.83
C ARG A 171 -4.91 -1.10 14.91
N ASP A 172 -3.73 -1.20 14.31
CA ASP A 172 -2.74 -0.12 14.29
C ASP A 172 -3.04 0.86 13.16
N THR A 173 -3.86 1.87 13.46
CA THR A 173 -4.29 2.92 12.52
C THR A 173 -3.30 4.05 12.36
N ARG A 174 -2.20 4.08 13.13
CA ARG A 174 -1.23 5.19 13.06
C ARG A 174 -0.68 5.35 11.64
N PRO A 175 -0.46 6.58 11.15
CA PRO A 175 -0.59 7.85 11.89
C PRO A 175 -2.02 8.41 11.98
N PHE A 176 -3.01 7.73 11.42
CA PHE A 176 -4.42 8.13 11.52
C PHE A 176 -4.97 7.83 12.92
N ASN A 177 -6.06 8.52 13.26
CA ASN A 177 -6.83 8.20 14.47
C ASN A 177 -7.68 6.93 14.24
N ASP A 178 -8.30 6.82 13.07
CA ASP A 178 -9.17 5.73 12.67
C ASP A 178 -8.85 5.26 11.24
N ILE A 179 -9.53 4.22 10.75
CA ILE A 179 -9.43 3.78 9.36
C ILE A 179 -10.03 4.89 8.47
N PRO A 180 -9.26 5.47 7.52
CA PRO A 180 -9.67 6.62 6.73
C PRO A 180 -10.60 6.28 5.55
#